data_AF-A0AA45V8W7-F1
#
_entry.id   AF-A0AA45V8W7-F1
#
_cell.length_a   1.000
_cell.length_b   1.000
_cell.length_c   1.000
_cell.angle_alpha   90.00
_cell.angle_beta   90.00
_cell.angle_gamma   90.00
#
_symmetry.space_group_name_H-M   'P 1'
#
loop_
_entity.id
_entity.type
_entity.pdbx_description
1 polymer ?
#
loop_
_entity_poly.entity_id
_entity_poly.type
_entity_poly.pdbx_seq_one_letter_code
_entity_poly.pdbx_strand_id
1 'polypeptide(L)'
;MSVRRTIRRAWEAYRLLRVASYAAGALAGAGGLAGAYWTLLARRLRAGLAEDSPEYAADTAVDPWHAGERAAGLARMLRQIRDASGARLVPILAAAVVLIALLALANLRMPKPDNPFDRDPVRLFPDADRTWIRMAAGGRCEHRGLFGLLRCRGPIEHMDHHYPWSRGGATDRHNLVGLCARHNLRKSDGIPTLLRTWLLYRSRLKYFPARLRGYAWPDGRAHSMRDDDRKELE
;
A
#
# COMPACT_ATOMS: atom_id res chain seq x y z
N MET A 1 32.64 3.91 23.26
CA MET A 1 31.52 3.51 22.37
C MET A 1 32.06 3.17 20.98
N SER A 2 31.63 2.08 20.34
CA SER A 2 32.14 1.68 19.01
C SER A 2 31.70 2.67 17.92
N VAL A 3 32.65 3.21 17.16
CA VAL A 3 32.45 4.14 16.02
C VAL A 3 31.37 3.64 15.05
N ARG A 4 31.32 2.32 14.81
CA ARG A 4 30.29 1.69 13.95
C ARG A 4 28.86 1.86 14.48
N ARG A 5 28.66 1.82 15.81
CA ARG A 5 27.34 2.05 16.42
C ARG A 5 26.92 3.51 16.30
N THR A 6 27.86 4.45 16.40
CA THR A 6 27.60 5.89 16.23
C THR A 6 27.21 6.21 14.80
N ILE A 7 27.97 5.70 13.80
CA ILE A 7 27.66 5.88 12.38
C ILE A 7 26.28 5.30 12.03
N ARG A 8 25.96 4.09 12.52
CA ARG A 8 24.65 3.48 12.29
C ARG A 8 23.51 4.31 12.87
N ARG A 9 23.66 4.81 14.10
CA ARG A 9 22.66 5.70 14.74
C ARG A 9 22.48 7.02 13.98
N ALA A 10 23.58 7.61 13.52
CA ALA A 10 23.55 8.83 12.71
C ALA A 10 22.82 8.60 11.37
N TRP A 11 23.08 7.47 10.71
CA TRP A 11 22.40 7.11 9.46
C TRP A 11 20.91 6.80 9.66
N GLU A 12 20.54 6.12 10.75
CA GLU A 12 19.15 5.89 11.12
C GLU A 12 18.40 7.20 11.40
N ALA A 13 19.03 8.13 12.14
CA ALA A 13 18.49 9.46 12.41
C ALA A 13 18.33 10.29 11.13
N TYR A 14 19.35 10.31 10.26
CA TYR A 14 19.27 10.96 8.95
C TYR A 14 18.14 10.39 8.08
N ARG A 15 17.99 9.07 8.05
CA ARG A 15 16.92 8.42 7.28
C ARG A 15 15.54 8.81 7.81
N LEU A 16 15.37 8.88 9.13
CA LEU A 16 14.13 9.33 9.75
C LEU A 16 13.85 10.80 9.46
N LEU A 17 14.85 11.67 9.61
CA LEU A 17 14.74 13.09 9.31
C LEU A 17 14.34 13.30 7.85
N ARG A 18 15.00 12.61 6.92
CA ARG A 18 14.72 12.69 5.48
C ARG A 18 13.28 12.27 5.15
N VAL A 19 12.80 11.17 5.74
CA VAL A 19 11.41 10.72 5.55
C VAL A 19 10.43 11.71 6.16
N ALA A 20 10.72 12.24 7.35
CA ALA A 20 9.89 13.26 8.00
C ALA A 20 9.82 14.55 7.17
N SER A 21 10.93 15.01 6.59
CA SER A 21 10.95 16.17 5.70
C SER A 21 10.13 15.94 4.43
N TYR A 22 10.20 14.76 3.81
CA TYR A 22 9.35 14.44 2.66
C TYR A 22 7.87 14.37 3.02
N ALA A 23 7.53 13.76 4.17
CA ALA A 23 6.16 13.70 4.66
C ALA A 23 5.62 15.11 4.97
N ALA A 24 6.41 15.95 5.66
CA ALA A 24 6.04 17.34 5.95
C ALA A 24 5.87 18.16 4.67
N GLY A 25 6.78 18.02 3.70
CA GLY A 25 6.67 18.68 2.39
C GLY A 25 5.46 18.23 1.59
N ALA A 26 5.13 16.93 1.59
CA ALA A 26 3.93 16.40 0.94
C ALA A 26 2.64 16.90 1.60
N LEU A 27 2.60 16.93 2.94
CA LEU A 27 1.46 17.46 3.69
C LEU A 27 1.26 18.96 3.46
N ALA A 28 2.36 19.74 3.49
CA ALA A 28 2.33 21.16 3.19
C ALA A 28 1.91 21.43 1.73
N GLY A 29 2.42 20.63 0.78
CA GLY A 29 2.05 20.74 -0.63
C GLY A 29 0.58 20.40 -0.88
N ALA A 30 0.07 19.30 -0.31
CA ALA A 30 -1.34 18.93 -0.41
C ALA A 30 -2.25 19.97 0.25
N GLY A 31 -1.89 20.47 1.44
CA GLY A 31 -2.61 21.54 2.12
C GLY A 31 -2.59 22.86 1.34
N GLY A 32 -1.45 23.21 0.74
CA GLY A 32 -1.29 24.40 -0.10
C GLY A 32 -2.11 24.32 -1.38
N LEU A 33 -2.11 23.18 -2.07
CA LEU A 33 -2.94 22.96 -3.26
C LEU A 33 -4.43 22.99 -2.92
N ALA A 34 -4.84 22.37 -1.81
CA ALA A 34 -6.22 22.43 -1.33
C ALA A 34 -6.63 23.88 -0.98
N GLY A 35 -5.76 24.64 -0.33
CA GLY A 35 -5.97 26.05 -0.02
C GLY A 35 -6.05 26.93 -1.26
N ALA A 36 -5.17 26.72 -2.25
CA ALA A 36 -5.21 27.44 -3.53
C ALA A 36 -6.49 27.12 -4.31
N TYR A 37 -6.88 25.84 -4.39
CA TYR A 37 -8.12 25.42 -5.00
C TYR A 37 -9.34 26.06 -4.30
N TRP A 38 -9.36 26.06 -2.95
CA TRP A 38 -10.37 26.74 -2.15
C TRP A 38 -10.47 28.24 -2.48
N THR A 39 -9.34 28.93 -2.53
CA THR A 39 -9.30 30.37 -2.81
C THR A 39 -9.80 30.69 -4.21
N LEU A 40 -9.43 29.89 -5.21
CA LEU A 40 -9.89 30.05 -6.59
C LEU A 40 -11.38 29.76 -6.74
N LEU A 41 -11.87 28.69 -6.12
CA LEU A 41 -13.30 28.34 -6.15
C LEU A 41 -14.14 29.42 -5.47
N ALA A 42 -13.73 29.90 -4.30
CA ALA A 42 -14.42 30.97 -3.59
C ALA A 42 -14.41 32.28 -4.39
N ARG A 43 -13.31 32.62 -5.09
CA ARG A 43 -13.26 33.78 -6.00
C ARG A 43 -14.21 33.62 -7.19
N ARG A 44 -14.25 32.45 -7.82
CA ARG A 44 -15.15 32.17 -8.95
C ARG A 44 -16.62 32.30 -8.53
N LEU A 45 -16.98 31.74 -7.38
CA LEU A 45 -18.34 31.82 -6.84
C LEU A 45 -18.72 33.26 -6.46
N ARG A 46 -17.81 34.03 -5.85
CA ARG A 46 -18.03 35.46 -5.60
C ARG A 46 -18.20 36.27 -6.88
N ALA A 47 -17.44 35.95 -7.93
CA ALA A 47 -17.57 36.64 -9.22
C ALA A 47 -18.95 36.40 -9.83
N GLY A 48 -19.46 35.15 -9.81
CA GLY A 48 -20.83 34.86 -10.25
C GLY A 48 -21.90 35.57 -9.40
N LEU A 49 -21.75 35.58 -8.07
CA LEU A 49 -22.65 36.33 -7.18
C LEU A 49 -22.64 37.84 -7.44
N ALA A 50 -21.49 38.42 -7.77
CA ALA A 50 -21.37 39.83 -8.10
C ALA A 50 -22.00 40.19 -9.46
N GLU A 51 -22.08 39.23 -10.37
CA GLU A 51 -22.72 39.40 -11.68
C GLU A 51 -24.25 39.26 -11.57
N ASP A 52 -24.73 38.26 -10.83
CA ASP A 52 -26.17 37.99 -10.68
C ASP A 52 -26.87 38.88 -9.65
N SER A 53 -26.17 39.27 -8.56
CA SER A 53 -26.78 39.92 -7.38
C SER A 53 -25.76 40.77 -6.61
N PRO A 54 -25.26 41.87 -7.22
CA PRO A 54 -24.16 42.67 -6.68
C PRO A 54 -24.43 43.27 -5.30
N GLU A 55 -25.67 43.60 -5.00
CA GLU A 55 -26.10 44.17 -3.71
C GLU A 55 -25.91 43.21 -2.53
N TYR A 56 -25.87 41.89 -2.77
CA TYR A 56 -25.67 40.87 -1.73
C TYR A 56 -24.26 40.28 -1.74
N ALA A 57 -23.46 40.57 -2.76
CA ALA A 57 -22.15 39.94 -2.95
C ALA A 57 -21.14 40.30 -1.85
N ALA A 58 -21.25 41.49 -1.27
CA ALA A 58 -20.40 41.95 -0.17
C ALA A 58 -20.73 41.26 1.17
N ASP A 59 -22.01 40.95 1.41
CA ASP A 59 -22.50 40.42 2.68
C ASP A 59 -22.59 38.88 2.70
N THR A 60 -22.50 38.24 1.53
CA THR A 60 -22.60 36.78 1.40
C THR A 60 -21.24 36.11 1.65
N ALA A 61 -21.12 35.41 2.78
CA ALA A 61 -19.97 34.55 3.07
C ALA A 61 -19.99 33.29 2.18
N VAL A 62 -19.04 33.17 1.25
CA VAL A 62 -18.89 32.00 0.38
C VAL A 62 -18.04 30.92 1.07
N ASP A 63 -18.69 29.89 1.62
CA ASP A 63 -18.06 28.65 2.11
C ASP A 63 -18.55 27.45 1.28
N PRO A 64 -17.88 27.11 0.16
CA PRO A 64 -18.36 26.12 -0.81
C PRO A 64 -18.53 24.70 -0.24
N TRP A 65 -17.93 24.43 0.92
CA TRP A 65 -17.91 23.11 1.54
C TRP A 65 -18.51 23.10 2.94
N HIS A 66 -19.05 24.22 3.42
CA HIS A 66 -19.45 24.39 4.82
C HIS A 66 -18.32 23.97 5.78
N ALA A 67 -17.06 24.25 5.44
CA ALA A 67 -15.91 23.81 6.21
C ALA A 67 -15.96 24.32 7.65
N GLY A 68 -16.45 25.55 7.86
CA GLY A 68 -16.67 26.12 9.19
C GLY A 68 -17.76 25.37 9.96
N GLU A 69 -18.90 25.08 9.33
CA GLU A 69 -20.02 24.38 9.96
C GLU A 69 -19.70 22.90 10.23
N ARG A 70 -18.97 22.24 9.31
CA ARG A 70 -18.49 20.87 9.47
C ARG A 70 -17.45 20.76 10.58
N ALA A 71 -16.50 21.69 10.65
CA ALA A 71 -15.53 21.75 11.74
C ALA A 71 -16.22 22.04 13.09
N ALA A 72 -17.16 22.98 13.12
CA ALA A 72 -17.95 23.30 14.30
C ALA A 72 -18.87 22.14 14.72
N GLY A 73 -19.44 21.41 13.75
CA GLY A 73 -20.24 20.21 13.97
C GLY A 73 -19.41 19.06 14.53
N LEU A 74 -18.22 18.83 14.00
CA LEU A 74 -17.27 17.83 14.50
C LEU A 74 -16.81 18.17 15.92
N ALA A 75 -16.51 19.45 16.18
CA ALA A 75 -16.15 19.92 17.52
C ALA A 75 -17.32 19.79 18.52
N ARG A 76 -18.56 20.06 18.12
CA ARG A 76 -19.75 19.81 18.94
C ARG A 76 -19.95 18.32 19.23
N MET A 77 -19.84 17.47 18.21
CA MET A 77 -19.93 16.02 18.35
C MET A 77 -18.88 15.49 19.33
N LEU A 78 -17.63 15.93 19.21
CA LEU A 78 -16.54 15.53 20.12
C LEU A 78 -16.78 16.00 21.56
N ARG A 79 -17.30 17.23 21.75
CA ARG A 79 -17.69 17.72 23.08
C ARG A 79 -18.84 16.90 23.67
N GLN A 80 -19.88 16.63 22.88
CA GLN A 80 -21.03 15.83 23.31
C GLN A 80 -20.62 14.40 23.68
N ILE A 81 -19.72 13.77 22.92
CA ILE A 81 -19.14 12.47 23.26
C ILE A 81 -18.33 12.57 24.56
N ARG A 82 -17.48 13.60 24.71
CA ARG A 82 -16.70 13.82 25.94
C ARG A 82 -17.59 13.96 27.18
N ASP A 83 -18.67 14.71 27.05
CA ASP A 83 -19.55 15.03 28.15
C ASP A 83 -20.47 13.83 28.49
N ALA A 84 -20.90 13.04 27.49
CA ALA A 84 -21.69 11.82 27.69
C ALA A 84 -20.87 10.61 28.15
N SER A 85 -19.61 10.49 27.75
CA SER A 85 -18.74 9.33 28.05
C SER A 85 -17.81 9.58 29.25
N GLY A 86 -17.73 10.83 29.73
CA GLY A 86 -16.66 11.27 30.63
C GLY A 86 -15.32 11.39 29.91
N ALA A 87 -14.53 12.42 30.24
CA ALA A 87 -13.27 12.75 29.57
C ALA A 87 -12.23 11.60 29.52
N ARG A 88 -12.37 10.60 30.39
CA ARG A 88 -11.50 9.42 30.48
C ARG A 88 -11.77 8.36 29.41
N LEU A 89 -12.98 8.29 28.83
CA LEU A 89 -13.31 7.30 27.79
C LEU A 89 -12.97 7.77 26.37
N VAL A 90 -12.83 9.09 26.15
CA VAL A 90 -12.43 9.66 24.86
C VAL A 90 -11.12 9.07 24.29
N PRO A 91 -10.00 8.98 25.04
CA PRO A 91 -8.77 8.38 24.51
C PRO A 91 -8.93 6.89 24.18
N ILE A 92 -9.78 6.17 24.91
CA ILE A 92 -10.06 4.75 24.65
C ILE A 92 -10.85 4.58 23.35
N LEU A 93 -11.88 5.39 23.14
CA LEU A 93 -12.67 5.37 21.90
C LEU A 93 -11.82 5.79 20.70
N ALA A 94 -10.98 6.82 20.84
CA ALA A 94 -10.05 7.24 19.79
C ALA A 94 -9.06 6.12 19.44
N ALA A 95 -8.46 5.47 20.45
CA ALA A 95 -7.57 4.34 20.25
C ALA A 95 -8.28 3.14 19.58
N ALA A 96 -9.53 2.86 19.95
CA ALA A 96 -10.33 1.82 19.33
C ALA A 96 -10.61 2.11 17.85
N VAL A 97 -10.98 3.35 17.49
CA VAL A 97 -11.17 3.76 16.09
C VAL A 97 -9.89 3.61 15.29
N VAL A 98 -8.75 4.06 15.84
CA VAL A 98 -7.44 3.90 15.18
C VAL A 98 -7.10 2.42 14.99
N LEU A 99 -7.32 1.59 16.01
CA LEU A 99 -7.09 0.14 15.91
C LEU A 99 -7.98 -0.50 14.83
N ILE A 100 -9.26 -0.17 14.80
CA ILE A 100 -10.20 -0.66 13.77
C ILE A 100 -9.73 -0.23 12.38
N ALA A 101 -9.33 1.02 12.19
CA ALA A 101 -8.81 1.51 10.92
C ALA A 101 -7.54 0.76 10.49
N LEU A 102 -6.59 0.53 11.42
CA LEU A 102 -5.38 -0.24 11.15
C LEU A 102 -5.69 -1.70 10.78
N LEU A 103 -6.64 -2.34 11.48
CA LEU A 103 -7.09 -3.70 11.19
C LEU A 103 -7.78 -3.76 9.82
N ALA A 104 -8.62 -2.79 9.48
CA ALA A 104 -9.25 -2.70 8.17
C ALA A 104 -8.20 -2.57 7.07
N LEU A 105 -7.25 -1.63 7.21
CA LEU A 105 -6.15 -1.42 6.25
C LEU A 105 -5.27 -2.67 6.09
N ALA A 106 -4.95 -3.36 7.19
CA ALA A 106 -4.14 -4.58 7.16
C ALA A 106 -4.83 -5.76 6.45
N ASN A 107 -6.18 -5.73 6.40
CA ASN A 107 -7.02 -6.76 5.78
C ASN A 107 -7.53 -6.39 4.37
N LEU A 108 -7.17 -5.22 3.83
CA LEU A 108 -7.50 -4.87 2.45
C LEU A 108 -6.86 -5.86 1.48
N ARG A 109 -7.70 -6.60 0.76
CA ARG A 109 -7.30 -7.60 -0.24
C ARG A 109 -6.83 -6.91 -1.52
N MET A 110 -5.92 -7.56 -2.23
CA MET A 110 -5.59 -7.16 -3.60
C MET A 110 -6.86 -7.19 -4.46
N PRO A 111 -7.07 -6.19 -5.34
CA PRO A 111 -8.10 -6.27 -6.36
C PRO A 111 -7.79 -7.41 -7.34
N LYS A 112 -8.83 -7.93 -8.01
CA LYS A 112 -8.65 -8.91 -9.08
C LYS A 112 -7.75 -8.31 -10.17
N PRO A 113 -6.68 -9.01 -10.60
CA PRO A 113 -5.86 -8.54 -11.70
C PRO A 113 -6.69 -8.48 -12.98
N ASP A 114 -6.40 -7.47 -13.79
CA ASP A 114 -7.04 -7.25 -15.08
C ASP A 114 -6.38 -8.15 -16.13
N ASN A 115 -6.88 -9.38 -16.20
CA ASN A 115 -6.44 -10.41 -17.13
C ASN A 115 -7.60 -10.80 -18.05
N PRO A 116 -7.35 -11.25 -19.29
CA PRO A 116 -8.40 -11.64 -20.24
C PRO A 116 -9.09 -12.97 -19.88
N PHE A 117 -8.86 -13.49 -18.68
CA PHE A 117 -9.38 -14.78 -18.22
C PHE A 117 -9.79 -14.73 -16.74
N ASP A 118 -10.81 -15.52 -16.40
CA ASP A 118 -11.22 -15.75 -15.01
C ASP A 118 -10.34 -16.78 -14.30
N ARG A 119 -9.76 -17.70 -15.08
CA ARG A 119 -8.74 -18.67 -14.67
C ARG A 119 -7.78 -18.82 -15.84
N ASP A 120 -6.49 -18.68 -15.57
CA ASP A 120 -5.47 -18.82 -16.62
C ASP A 120 -5.57 -20.22 -17.25
N PRO A 121 -5.59 -20.37 -18.59
CA PRO A 121 -5.53 -21.69 -19.22
C PRO A 121 -4.29 -22.51 -18.78
N VAL A 122 -3.19 -21.84 -18.43
CA VAL A 122 -1.99 -22.48 -17.91
C VAL A 122 -2.01 -22.40 -16.39
N ARG A 123 -1.97 -23.56 -15.71
CA ARG A 123 -1.88 -23.63 -14.24
C ARG A 123 -0.47 -23.85 -13.73
N LEU A 124 0.34 -24.64 -14.43
CA LEU A 124 1.64 -25.06 -13.93
C LEU A 124 2.74 -24.18 -14.49
N PHE A 125 3.62 -23.68 -13.61
CA PHE A 125 4.83 -23.01 -14.03
C PHE A 125 5.81 -24.00 -14.70
N PRO A 126 6.47 -23.62 -15.80
CA PRO A 126 7.49 -24.43 -16.48
C PRO A 126 8.75 -24.57 -15.62
N ASP A 127 9.61 -25.54 -15.95
CA ASP A 127 10.83 -25.83 -15.19
C ASP A 127 11.83 -24.67 -15.18
N ALA A 128 11.87 -23.88 -16.25
CA ALA A 128 12.66 -22.65 -16.32
C ALA A 128 12.25 -21.66 -15.21
N ASP A 129 10.94 -21.46 -15.00
CA ASP A 129 10.44 -20.54 -13.98
C ASP A 129 10.62 -21.08 -12.56
N ARG A 130 10.48 -22.39 -12.38
CA ARG A 130 10.77 -23.09 -11.11
C ARG A 130 12.24 -22.91 -10.72
N THR A 131 13.14 -23.02 -11.69
CA THR A 131 14.57 -22.83 -11.50
C THR A 131 14.88 -21.36 -11.21
N TRP A 132 14.29 -20.46 -12.00
CA TRP A 132 14.43 -19.01 -11.85
C TRP A 132 14.07 -18.55 -10.44
N ILE A 133 12.91 -18.93 -9.90
CA ILE A 133 12.50 -18.45 -8.56
C ILE A 133 13.37 -19.05 -7.46
N ARG A 134 13.82 -20.31 -7.59
CA ARG A 134 14.78 -20.90 -6.64
C ARG A 134 16.08 -20.11 -6.64
N MET A 135 16.60 -19.72 -7.79
CA MET A 135 17.81 -18.89 -7.87
C MET A 135 17.56 -17.48 -7.33
N ALA A 136 16.51 -16.80 -7.80
CA ALA A 136 16.18 -15.42 -7.41
C ALA A 136 15.93 -15.30 -5.90
N ALA A 137 15.30 -16.31 -5.30
CA ALA A 137 14.97 -16.35 -3.89
C ALA A 137 16.11 -16.94 -3.02
N GLY A 138 17.19 -17.45 -3.60
CA GLY A 138 18.26 -18.13 -2.89
C GLY A 138 17.82 -19.43 -2.21
N GLY A 139 16.94 -20.19 -2.87
CA GLY A 139 16.46 -21.51 -2.44
C GLY A 139 15.52 -21.51 -1.24
N ARG A 140 15.14 -20.33 -0.73
CA ARG A 140 14.40 -20.18 0.54
C ARG A 140 12.96 -19.75 0.35
N CYS A 141 12.07 -20.23 1.20
CA CYS A 141 10.67 -19.84 1.19
C CYS A 141 10.49 -18.31 1.29
N GLU A 142 9.58 -17.76 0.49
CA GLU A 142 9.31 -16.32 0.41
C GLU A 142 8.32 -15.82 1.48
N HIS A 143 7.69 -16.74 2.23
CA HIS A 143 6.77 -16.37 3.31
C HIS A 143 7.45 -15.49 4.37
N ARG A 144 6.70 -14.48 4.83
CA ARG A 144 7.13 -13.55 5.87
C ARG A 144 6.23 -13.64 7.11
N GLY A 145 6.87 -13.87 8.26
CA GLY A 145 6.24 -13.78 9.58
C GLY A 145 6.50 -12.44 10.26
N LEU A 146 5.84 -12.21 11.40
CA LEU A 146 6.04 -11.07 12.30
C LEU A 146 6.00 -9.72 11.55
N PHE A 147 4.86 -9.43 10.91
CA PHE A 147 4.64 -8.20 10.13
C PHE A 147 5.73 -7.93 9.07
N GLY A 148 6.29 -8.98 8.48
CA GLY A 148 7.28 -8.85 7.43
C GLY A 148 8.72 -8.83 7.90
N LEU A 149 9.00 -8.90 9.21
CA LEU A 149 10.37 -8.81 9.75
C LEU A 149 11.20 -10.06 9.48
N LEU A 150 10.58 -11.24 9.53
CA LEU A 150 11.30 -12.52 9.43
C LEU A 150 10.92 -13.27 8.16
N ARG A 151 11.93 -13.65 7.37
CA ARG A 151 11.76 -14.60 6.27
C ARG A 151 11.76 -16.01 6.82
N CYS A 152 10.90 -16.87 6.29
CA CYS A 152 11.04 -18.30 6.50
C CYS A 152 12.47 -18.77 6.12
N ARG A 153 13.00 -19.72 6.89
CA ARG A 153 14.29 -20.36 6.63
C ARG A 153 14.16 -21.67 5.86
N GLY A 154 12.95 -22.24 5.77
CA GLY A 154 12.70 -23.48 5.05
C GLY A 154 12.96 -23.36 3.55
N PRO A 155 13.24 -24.49 2.87
CA PRO A 155 13.51 -24.50 1.44
C PRO A 155 12.23 -24.20 0.63
N ILE A 156 12.42 -23.87 -0.65
CA ILE A 156 11.32 -23.81 -1.61
C ILE A 156 10.98 -25.23 -2.06
N GLU A 157 9.75 -25.65 -1.82
CA GLU A 157 9.22 -26.98 -2.20
C GLU A 157 8.12 -26.85 -3.26
N HIS A 158 7.30 -25.80 -3.19
CA HIS A 158 6.19 -25.57 -4.10
C HIS A 158 6.29 -24.20 -4.78
N MET A 159 5.90 -24.19 -6.05
CA MET A 159 5.62 -22.97 -6.79
C MET A 159 4.14 -22.70 -6.69
N ASP A 160 3.79 -21.48 -6.32
CA ASP A 160 2.41 -21.08 -6.13
C ASP A 160 2.19 -19.68 -6.73
N HIS A 161 0.94 -19.34 -6.98
CA HIS A 161 0.55 -18.03 -7.48
C HIS A 161 0.28 -17.10 -6.30
N HIS A 162 0.99 -15.97 -6.20
CA HIS A 162 0.77 -14.99 -5.14
C HIS A 162 -0.69 -14.54 -5.09
N TYR A 163 -1.22 -14.09 -6.23
CA TYR A 163 -2.65 -13.98 -6.49
C TYR A 163 -3.16 -15.31 -7.06
N PRO A 164 -4.13 -15.98 -6.42
CA PRO A 164 -4.47 -17.37 -6.74
C PRO A 164 -4.97 -17.56 -8.18
N TRP A 165 -4.45 -18.60 -8.85
CA TRP A 165 -4.84 -19.01 -10.19
C TRP A 165 -6.35 -19.20 -10.35
N SER A 166 -6.99 -19.85 -9.37
CA SER A 166 -8.43 -20.12 -9.36
C SER A 166 -9.32 -18.88 -9.31
N ARG A 167 -8.74 -17.69 -9.10
CA ARG A 167 -9.45 -16.40 -9.03
C ARG A 167 -8.96 -15.38 -10.06
N GLY A 168 -8.24 -15.85 -11.08
CA GLY A 168 -7.79 -15.02 -12.21
C GLY A 168 -6.32 -14.59 -12.14
N GLY A 169 -5.52 -15.14 -11.23
CA GLY A 169 -4.08 -14.90 -11.23
C GLY A 169 -3.38 -15.59 -12.39
N ALA A 170 -2.52 -14.86 -13.11
CA ALA A 170 -1.78 -15.40 -14.25
C ALA A 170 -0.60 -16.29 -13.82
N THR A 171 -0.27 -17.30 -14.62
CA THR A 171 0.97 -18.07 -14.54
C THR A 171 2.09 -17.27 -15.20
N ASP A 172 2.58 -16.28 -14.45
CA ASP A 172 3.65 -15.36 -14.84
C ASP A 172 4.69 -15.22 -13.71
N ARG A 173 5.95 -14.88 -14.04
CA ARG A 173 7.02 -14.67 -13.04
C ARG A 173 6.71 -13.58 -12.02
N HIS A 174 5.93 -12.56 -12.37
CA HIS A 174 5.46 -11.55 -11.42
C HIS A 174 4.53 -12.19 -10.39
N ASN A 175 3.68 -13.13 -10.79
CA ASN A 175 2.77 -13.80 -9.88
C ASN A 175 3.39 -15.03 -9.18
N LEU A 176 4.50 -15.56 -9.66
CA LEU A 176 5.16 -16.73 -9.09
C LEU A 176 5.73 -16.46 -7.69
N VAL A 177 5.44 -17.33 -6.72
CA VAL A 177 6.09 -17.38 -5.41
C VAL A 177 6.62 -18.77 -5.06
N GLY A 178 7.80 -18.82 -4.44
CA GLY A 178 8.42 -20.03 -3.91
C GLY A 178 8.11 -20.24 -2.43
N LEU A 179 7.41 -21.31 -2.08
CA LEU A 179 6.98 -21.60 -0.70
C LEU A 179 7.43 -22.99 -0.22
N CYS A 180 7.65 -23.14 1.09
CA CYS A 180 7.73 -24.47 1.71
C CYS A 180 6.32 -25.05 1.88
N ALA A 181 6.18 -26.37 2.02
CA ALA A 181 4.89 -27.07 2.15
C ALA A 181 3.98 -26.42 3.21
N ARG A 182 4.53 -26.15 4.41
CA ARG A 182 3.77 -25.54 5.50
C ARG A 182 3.13 -24.19 5.13
N HIS A 183 3.87 -23.32 4.45
CA HIS A 183 3.35 -21.99 4.09
C HIS A 183 2.51 -22.02 2.82
N ASN A 184 2.78 -22.94 1.91
CA ASN A 184 1.94 -23.20 0.75
C ASN A 184 0.53 -23.64 1.18
N LEU A 185 0.44 -24.66 2.03
CA LEU A 185 -0.83 -25.15 2.57
C LEU A 185 -1.59 -24.08 3.36
N ARG A 186 -0.88 -23.26 4.14
CA ARG A 186 -1.50 -22.14 4.87
C ARG A 186 -2.02 -21.04 3.96
N LYS A 187 -1.32 -20.76 2.85
CA LYS A 187 -1.76 -19.73 1.88
C LYS A 187 -3.04 -20.18 1.18
N SER A 188 -3.10 -21.45 0.74
CA SER A 188 -4.23 -21.99 -0.02
C SER A 188 -4.57 -21.07 -1.22
N ASP A 189 -5.85 -21.00 -1.58
CA ASP A 189 -6.47 -20.13 -2.57
C ASP A 189 -6.80 -18.72 -2.03
N GLY A 190 -6.24 -18.33 -0.88
CA GLY A 190 -6.53 -17.05 -0.23
C GLY A 190 -5.95 -15.87 -1.02
N ILE A 191 -6.80 -14.86 -1.32
CA ILE A 191 -6.34 -13.61 -1.94
C ILE A 191 -5.41 -12.86 -0.96
N PRO A 192 -4.18 -12.51 -1.37
CA PRO A 192 -3.26 -11.78 -0.51
C PRO A 192 -3.77 -10.37 -0.21
N THR A 193 -3.42 -9.85 0.96
CA THR A 193 -3.67 -8.45 1.31
C THR A 193 -2.64 -7.54 0.69
N LEU A 194 -3.00 -6.28 0.42
CA LEU A 194 -2.08 -5.25 -0.08
C LEU A 194 -0.84 -5.13 0.82
N LEU A 195 -1.03 -5.22 2.14
CA LEU A 195 0.07 -5.24 3.11
C LEU A 195 0.99 -6.45 2.91
N ARG A 196 0.45 -7.66 2.75
CA ARG A 196 1.27 -8.87 2.51
C ARG A 196 2.05 -8.77 1.20
N THR A 197 1.41 -8.27 0.13
CA THR A 197 2.02 -8.02 -1.17
C THR A 197 3.16 -7.01 -1.06
N TRP A 198 2.92 -5.88 -0.40
CA TRP A 198 3.94 -4.86 -0.18
C TRP A 198 5.12 -5.38 0.65
N LEU A 199 4.85 -6.15 1.71
CA LEU A 199 5.91 -6.76 2.53
C LEU A 199 6.73 -7.77 1.73
N LEU A 200 6.11 -8.57 0.86
CA LEU A 200 6.81 -9.47 -0.05
C LEU A 200 7.67 -8.67 -1.04
N TYR A 201 7.11 -7.64 -1.68
CA TYR A 201 7.84 -6.74 -2.58
C TYR A 201 9.08 -6.14 -1.91
N ARG A 202 8.91 -5.50 -0.74
CA ARG A 202 10.01 -4.89 0.02
C ARG A 202 11.06 -5.91 0.45
N SER A 203 10.64 -7.15 0.67
CA SER A 203 11.52 -8.26 0.99
C SER A 203 12.30 -8.70 -0.25
N ARG A 204 11.64 -8.90 -1.40
CA ARG A 204 12.27 -9.24 -2.70
C ARG A 204 13.33 -8.23 -3.09
N LEU A 205 13.09 -6.92 -2.91
CA LEU A 205 14.11 -5.89 -3.16
C LEU A 205 15.44 -6.11 -2.41
N LYS A 206 15.43 -6.83 -1.27
CA LYS A 206 16.63 -7.09 -0.47
C LYS A 206 17.44 -8.30 -0.96
N TYR A 207 16.78 -9.35 -1.47
CA TYR A 207 17.44 -10.61 -1.81
C TYR A 207 17.36 -10.99 -3.28
N PHE A 208 16.46 -10.39 -4.06
CA PHE A 208 16.51 -10.53 -5.51
C PHE A 208 17.74 -9.78 -6.03
N PRO A 209 18.51 -10.42 -6.94
CA PRO A 209 19.53 -9.73 -7.74
C PRO A 209 18.95 -8.47 -8.39
N ALA A 210 19.75 -7.41 -8.54
CA ALA A 210 19.28 -6.11 -9.03
C ALA A 210 18.52 -6.22 -10.37
N ARG A 211 19.05 -7.02 -11.31
CA ARG A 211 18.43 -7.30 -12.62
C ARG A 211 17.04 -7.96 -12.54
N LEU A 212 16.73 -8.66 -11.46
CA LEU A 212 15.45 -9.37 -11.28
C LEU A 212 14.43 -8.55 -10.48
N ARG A 213 14.77 -7.34 -10.03
CA ARG A 213 13.87 -6.52 -9.22
C ARG A 213 12.64 -6.00 -9.98
N GLY A 214 12.63 -6.08 -11.32
CA GLY A 214 11.42 -5.86 -12.12
C GLY A 214 10.27 -6.79 -11.71
N TYR A 215 10.59 -8.06 -11.45
CA TYR A 215 9.64 -9.09 -10.99
C TYR A 215 9.36 -9.04 -9.48
N ALA A 216 9.86 -8.01 -8.77
CA ALA A 216 9.74 -7.97 -7.32
C ALA A 216 8.29 -7.72 -6.87
N TRP A 217 7.50 -7.00 -7.68
CA TRP A 217 6.12 -6.68 -7.35
C TRP A 217 5.18 -7.76 -7.91
N PRO A 218 4.48 -8.53 -7.06
CA PRO A 218 3.56 -9.54 -7.53
C PRO A 218 2.17 -8.96 -7.75
N ASP A 219 1.87 -8.60 -8.99
CA ASP A 219 0.60 -8.00 -9.41
C ASP A 219 -0.46 -9.01 -9.85
N GLY A 220 -0.08 -10.27 -10.11
CA GLY A 220 -0.99 -11.30 -10.59
C GLY A 220 -1.39 -11.17 -12.06
N ARG A 221 -0.78 -10.24 -12.80
CA ARG A 221 -1.13 -9.95 -14.19
C ARG A 221 -0.38 -10.86 -15.15
N ALA A 222 -1.02 -11.17 -16.27
CA ALA A 222 -0.35 -11.73 -17.42
C ALA A 222 0.47 -10.62 -18.07
N HIS A 223 1.79 -10.70 -17.92
CA HIS A 223 2.68 -9.92 -18.76
C HIS A 223 2.89 -10.75 -20.02
N SER A 224 2.60 -10.19 -21.19
CA SER A 224 3.07 -10.83 -22.42
C SER A 224 4.58 -10.96 -22.25
N MET A 225 5.11 -12.18 -22.29
CA MET A 225 6.54 -12.33 -22.56
C MET A 225 6.77 -11.53 -23.84
N ARG A 226 7.49 -10.42 -23.76
CA ARG A 226 8.06 -9.85 -24.98
C ARG A 226 8.91 -10.98 -25.56
N ASP A 227 8.67 -11.31 -26.83
CA ASP A 227 9.36 -12.41 -27.51
C ASP A 227 10.89 -12.31 -27.39
N ASP A 228 11.41 -11.13 -27.08
CA ASP A 228 12.83 -10.84 -26.82
C ASP A 228 13.36 -11.53 -25.54
N ASP A 229 12.58 -11.60 -24.45
CA ASP A 229 13.01 -12.24 -23.19
C ASP A 229 13.08 -13.77 -23.29
N ARG A 230 12.41 -14.35 -24.30
CA ARG A 230 12.43 -15.79 -24.59
C ARG A 230 13.71 -16.22 -25.31
N LYS A 231 14.31 -15.32 -26.11
CA LYS A 231 15.53 -15.60 -26.89
C LYS A 231 16.82 -15.52 -26.07
N GLU A 232 16.84 -14.82 -24.94
CA GLU A 232 18.03 -14.74 -24.07
C GLU A 232 18.19 -15.96 -23.14
N LEU A 233 17.28 -16.94 -23.22
CA LEU A 233 17.28 -18.16 -22.40
C LEU A 233 17.46 -19.45 -23.21
N GLU A 234 17.59 -19.36 -24.54
CA GLU A 234 18.08 -20.42 -25.43
C GLU A 234 19.59 -20.26 -25.68
#